data_AF-S7VW08-F1
#
_entry.id   AF-S7VW08-F1
#
_cell.length_a   1.000
_cell.length_b   1.000
_cell.length_c   1.000
_cell.angle_alpha   90.00
_cell.angle_beta   90.00
_cell.angle_gamma   90.00
#
_symmetry.space_group_name_H-M   'P 1'
#
loop_
_entity.id
_entity.type
_entity.pdbx_description
1 polymer ?
#
loop_
_entity_poly.entity_id
_entity_poly.type
_entity_poly.pdbx_seq_one_letter_code
_entity_poly.pdbx_strand_id
1 'polypeptide(L)'
;MTAALATALFIPLRKAAVFFIPFLAILIFWFVMSYFISSGNDFTLAKRIAVLLPLGGNPYVLMLVTGVVGGLAGGITAIFGKQLSLVLAGRK
;
A
#
# COMPACT_ATOMS: atom_id res chain seq x y z
N MET A 1 -1.07 -2.55 -7.51
CA MET A 1 0.38 -2.79 -7.70
C MET A 1 0.87 -2.36 -9.07
N THR A 2 0.13 -2.65 -10.15
CA THR A 2 0.37 -2.12 -11.50
C THR A 2 0.61 -0.61 -11.54
N ALA A 3 -0.18 0.18 -10.80
CA ALA A 3 0.01 1.62 -10.68
C ALA A 3 1.39 2.00 -10.11
N ALA A 4 1.84 1.34 -9.04
CA ALA A 4 3.16 1.59 -8.44
C ALA A 4 4.31 1.24 -9.41
N LEU A 5 4.16 0.16 -10.18
CA LEU A 5 5.10 -0.22 -11.23
C LEU A 5 5.17 0.85 -12.33
N ALA A 6 4.01 1.26 -12.86
CA ALA A 6 3.92 2.26 -13.91
C ALA A 6 4.48 3.60 -13.45
N THR A 7 4.13 4.04 -12.23
CA THR A 7 4.69 5.24 -11.63
C THR A 7 6.22 5.17 -11.55
N ALA A 8 6.80 4.06 -11.11
CA ALA A 8 8.26 3.96 -11.02
C ALA A 8 8.97 3.82 -12.38
N LEU A 9 8.28 3.29 -13.39
CA LEU A 9 8.80 3.19 -14.76
C LEU A 9 8.86 4.54 -15.46
N PHE A 10 7.78 5.32 -15.37
CA PHE A 10 7.61 6.55 -16.13
C PHE A 10 7.94 7.83 -15.35
N ILE A 11 7.81 7.83 -14.02
CA ILE A 11 8.05 9.00 -13.17
C ILE A 11 9.41 8.87 -12.48
N PRO A 12 10.36 9.80 -12.72
CA PRO A 12 11.70 9.73 -12.15
C PRO A 12 11.71 10.10 -10.67
N LEU A 13 11.34 9.16 -9.81
CA LEU A 13 11.51 9.25 -8.37
C LEU A 13 12.99 9.02 -7.98
N ARG A 14 13.46 9.73 -6.95
CA ARG A 14 14.87 9.71 -6.49
C ARG A 14 15.00 9.06 -5.11
N LYS A 15 16.06 8.28 -4.91
CA LYS A 15 16.47 7.73 -3.60
C LYS A 15 15.31 6.97 -2.92
N ALA A 16 15.12 7.17 -1.62
CA ALA A 16 14.09 6.53 -0.81
C ALA A 16 12.65 6.84 -1.28
N ALA A 17 12.43 7.92 -2.02
CA ALA A 17 11.10 8.31 -2.49
C ALA A 17 10.47 7.25 -3.43
N VAL A 18 11.29 6.46 -4.13
CA VAL A 18 10.83 5.35 -5.00
C VAL A 18 9.99 4.35 -4.20
N PHE A 19 10.33 4.10 -2.94
CA PHE A 19 9.59 3.19 -2.07
C PHE A 19 8.49 3.92 -1.31
N PHE A 20 8.83 5.01 -0.61
CA PHE A 20 7.94 5.62 0.37
C PHE A 20 6.71 6.29 -0.26
N ILE A 21 6.83 6.87 -1.46
CA ILE A 21 5.68 7.49 -2.12
C ILE A 21 4.58 6.45 -2.42
N PRO A 22 4.86 5.37 -3.18
CA PRO A 22 3.85 4.34 -3.45
C PRO A 22 3.44 3.57 -2.20
N PHE A 23 4.35 3.35 -1.23
CA PHE A 23 4.00 2.77 0.07
C PHE A 23 2.94 3.60 0.80
N LEU A 24 3.20 4.90 1.01
CA LEU A 24 2.30 5.80 1.72
C LEU A 24 1.00 6.02 0.96
N ALA A 25 1.06 6.12 -0.37
CA ALA A 25 -0.12 6.26 -1.20
C ALA A 25 -1.08 5.08 -1.00
N ILE A 26 -0.60 3.84 -1.04
CA ILE A 26 -1.43 2.66 -0.83
C ILE A 26 -1.88 2.54 0.63
N LEU A 27 -0.99 2.79 1.60
CA LEU A 27 -1.33 2.73 3.02
C LEU A 27 -2.48 3.67 3.36
N ILE A 28 -2.37 4.95 2.96
CA ILE A 28 -3.38 5.96 3.23
C ILE A 28 -4.65 5.65 2.45
N PHE A 29 -4.53 5.32 1.16
CA PHE A 29 -5.69 5.03 0.32
C PHE A 29 -6.52 3.86 0.87
N TRP A 30 -5.89 2.74 1.21
CA TRP A 30 -6.60 1.59 1.75
C TRP A 30 -7.15 1.84 3.16
N PHE A 31 -6.39 2.48 4.03
CA PHE A 31 -6.88 2.81 5.37
C PHE A 31 -8.14 3.68 5.31
N VAL A 32 -8.09 4.77 4.54
CA VAL A 32 -9.19 5.73 4.39
C VAL A 32 -10.39 5.07 3.69
N MET A 33 -10.17 4.33 2.60
CA MET A 33 -11.23 3.63 1.89
C MET A 33 -11.93 2.60 2.78
N SER A 34 -11.17 1.78 3.51
CA SER A 34 -11.72 0.79 4.43
C SER A 34 -12.49 1.44 5.58
N TYR A 35 -12.02 2.59 6.08
CA TYR A 35 -12.73 3.37 7.08
C TYR A 35 -14.10 3.83 6.57
N PHE A 36 -14.16 4.46 5.39
CA PHE A 36 -15.42 4.96 4.81
C PHE A 36 -16.44 3.84 4.54
N ILE A 37 -15.98 2.69 4.05
CA ILE A 37 -16.87 1.55 3.80
C ILE A 37 -17.36 0.95 5.12
N SER A 38 -16.48 0.84 6.12
CA SER A 38 -16.82 0.24 7.42
C SER A 38 -17.69 1.15 8.29
N SER A 39 -17.61 2.47 8.13
CA SER A 39 -18.46 3.40 8.88
C SER A 39 -19.94 3.25 8.54
N GLY A 40 -20.29 2.73 7.36
CA GLY A 40 -21.69 2.47 6.98
C GLY A 40 -22.36 1.32 7.74
N ASN A 41 -21.61 0.54 8.53
CA ASN A 41 -22.15 -0.55 9.35
C ASN A 41 -21.58 -0.58 10.78
N ASP A 42 -21.17 0.57 11.31
CA ASP A 42 -20.56 0.73 12.64
C ASP A 42 -19.35 -0.18 12.87
N PHE A 43 -18.60 -0.45 11.79
CA PHE A 43 -17.41 -1.30 11.75
C PHE A 43 -17.69 -2.75 12.15
N THR A 44 -18.96 -3.20 12.10
CA THR A 44 -19.37 -4.53 12.59
C THR A 44 -18.59 -5.64 11.90
N LEU A 45 -18.52 -5.63 10.57
CA LEU A 45 -17.81 -6.66 9.81
C LEU A 45 -16.29 -6.61 10.08
N ALA A 46 -15.71 -5.41 10.09
CA ALA A 46 -14.28 -5.22 10.35
C ALA A 46 -13.88 -5.74 11.75
N LYS A 47 -14.73 -5.52 12.78
CA LYS A 47 -14.53 -6.09 14.12
C LYS A 47 -14.51 -7.61 14.11
N ARG A 48 -15.42 -8.26 13.36
CA ARG A 48 -15.47 -9.74 13.25
C ARG A 48 -14.20 -10.28 12.59
N ILE A 49 -13.75 -9.66 11.50
CA ILE A 49 -12.50 -10.05 10.83
C ILE A 49 -11.29 -9.80 11.75
N ALA A 50 -11.26 -8.71 12.50
CA ALA A 50 -10.20 -8.41 13.44
C ALA A 50 -10.10 -9.45 14.58
N VAL A 51 -11.20 -10.13 14.95
CA VAL A 51 -11.14 -11.27 15.89
C VAL A 51 -10.51 -12.50 15.23
N LEU A 52 -10.81 -12.76 13.96
CA LEU A 52 -10.24 -13.90 13.22
C LEU A 52 -8.74 -13.75 12.96
N LEU A 53 -8.23 -12.51 12.85
CA LEU A 53 -6.83 -12.19 12.60
C LEU A 53 -6.01 -11.90 13.88
N PRO A 54 -6.30 -12.60 14.98
CA PRO A 54 -5.96 -12.23 16.37
C PRO A 54 -5.64 -10.74 16.67
N LEU A 55 -6.37 -9.77 16.10
CA LEU A 55 -6.13 -8.33 16.30
C LEU A 55 -6.96 -7.73 17.45
N GLY A 56 -7.45 -8.56 18.37
CA GLY A 56 -8.25 -8.12 19.51
C GLY A 56 -9.60 -7.49 19.13
N GLY A 57 -10.11 -7.77 17.92
CA GLY A 57 -11.37 -7.20 17.44
C GLY A 57 -11.28 -5.70 17.09
N ASN A 58 -10.09 -5.11 17.06
CA ASN A 58 -9.91 -3.69 16.73
C ASN A 58 -9.93 -3.47 15.20
N PRO A 59 -10.96 -2.82 14.64
CA PRO A 59 -11.09 -2.62 13.20
C PRO A 59 -10.03 -1.65 12.64
N TYR A 60 -9.52 -0.71 13.45
CA TYR A 60 -8.50 0.24 13.02
C TYR A 60 -7.14 -0.43 12.86
N VAL A 61 -6.80 -1.36 13.76
CA VAL A 61 -5.58 -2.18 13.64
C VAL A 61 -5.65 -3.06 12.40
N LEU A 62 -6.82 -3.65 12.10
CA LEU A 62 -7.04 -4.38 10.87
C LEU A 62 -6.78 -3.51 9.63
N MET A 63 -7.36 -2.32 9.57
CA MET A 63 -7.17 -1.38 8.46
C MET A 63 -5.71 -0.97 8.30
N LEU A 64 -5.01 -0.73 9.42
CA LEU A 64 -3.59 -0.38 9.42
C LEU A 64 -2.75 -1.53 8.86
N VAL A 65 -2.97 -2.77 9.32
CA VAL A 65 -2.27 -3.95 8.82
C VAL A 65 -2.55 -4.15 7.32
N THR A 66 -3.80 -4.03 6.89
CA THR A 66 -4.19 -4.09 5.48
C THR A 66 -3.45 -3.05 4.64
N GLY A 67 -3.44 -1.79 5.08
CA GLY A 67 -2.73 -0.69 4.41
C GLY A 67 -1.21 -0.89 4.39
N VAL A 68 -0.61 -1.38 5.48
CA VAL A 68 0.83 -1.67 5.56
C VAL A 68 1.22 -2.80 4.61
N VAL A 69 0.49 -3.92 4.61
CA VAL A 69 0.79 -5.05 3.72
C VAL A 69 0.66 -4.63 2.24
N GLY A 70 -0.42 -3.91 1.90
CA GLY A 70 -0.59 -3.35 0.56
C GLY A 70 0.50 -2.34 0.21
N GLY A 71 0.87 -1.48 1.14
CA GLY A 71 1.93 -0.48 1.00
C GLY A 71 3.29 -1.12 0.76
N LEU A 72 3.64 -2.16 1.51
CA LEU A 72 4.89 -2.91 1.33
C LEU A 72 4.95 -3.52 -0.07
N ALA A 73 3.87 -4.18 -0.51
CA ALA A 73 3.78 -4.71 -1.87
C ALA A 73 3.94 -3.60 -2.92
N GLY A 74 3.36 -2.41 -2.69
CA GLY A 74 3.45 -1.26 -3.59
C GLY A 74 4.86 -0.68 -3.67
N GLY A 75 5.49 -0.47 -2.52
CA GLY A 75 6.85 0.05 -2.41
C GLY A 75 7.89 -0.89 -3.05
N ILE A 76 7.80 -2.20 -2.79
CA ILE A 76 8.69 -3.20 -3.41
C ILE A 76 8.51 -3.21 -4.92
N THR A 77 7.25 -3.21 -5.39
CA THR A 77 6.92 -3.15 -6.82
C THR A 77 7.50 -1.90 -7.49
N ALA A 78 7.49 -0.75 -6.81
CA ALA A 78 8.04 0.48 -7.33
C ALA A 78 9.58 0.46 -7.39
N ILE A 79 10.27 -0.14 -6.40
CA ILE A 79 11.72 -0.37 -6.49
C ILE A 79 12.04 -1.20 -7.73
N PHE A 80 11.30 -2.28 -7.95
CA PHE A 80 11.47 -3.12 -9.13
C PHE A 80 11.23 -2.36 -10.44
N GLY A 81 10.16 -1.57 -10.52
CA GLY A 81 9.89 -0.71 -11.68
C GLY A 81 11.02 0.29 -11.96
N LYS A 82 11.63 0.85 -10.90
CA LYS A 82 12.79 1.73 -11.04
C LYS A 82 14.01 1.00 -11.57
N GLN A 83 14.30 -0.20 -11.08
CA GLN A 83 15.42 -1.02 -11.58
C GLN A 83 15.22 -1.36 -13.06
N LEU A 84 14.00 -1.72 -13.46
CA LEU A 84 13.66 -2.00 -14.85
C LEU A 84 13.86 -0.76 -15.74
N SER A 85 13.44 0.42 -15.27
CA SER A 85 13.66 1.69 -15.97
C SER A 85 15.14 1.99 -16.21
N LEU A 86 16.02 1.71 -15.24
CA LEU A 86 17.47 1.92 -15.37
C LEU A 86 18.10 0.98 -16.40
N VAL A 87 17.72 -0.30 -16.38
CA VAL A 87 18.19 -1.30 -17.35
C VAL A 87 17.76 -0.91 -18.77
N LEU A 88 16.50 -0.51 -18.97
CA LEU A 88 15.98 -0.07 -20.27
C LEU A 88 16.65 1.22 -20.77
N ALA A 89 17.05 2.12 -19.87
CA ALA A 89 17.73 3.37 -20.20
C ALA A 89 19.24 3.19 -20.49
N GLY A 90 19.79 1.98 -20.39
CA GLY A 90 21.22 1.70 -20.59
C GLY A 90 22.14 2.32 -19.54
N ARG A 91 21.60 2.78 -18.40
CA ARG A 91 22.36 3.39 -17.30
C ARG A 91 22.66 2.31 -16.27
N LYS A 92 23.92 1.82 -16.25
CA LYS A 92 24.43 0.95 -15.18
C LYS A 92 24.65 1.73 -13.90
#